data_AF-A0A7U4M076-F1
#
_entry.id   AF-A0A7U4M076-F1
#
_cell.length_a   1.000
_cell.length_b   1.000
_cell.length_c   1.000
_cell.angle_alpha   90.00
_cell.angle_beta   90.00
_cell.angle_gamma   90.00
#
_symmetry.space_group_name_H-M   'P 1'
#
loop_
_entity.id
_entity.type
_entity.pdbx_description
1 polymer ?
#
loop_
_entity_poly.entity_id
_entity_poly.type
_entity_poly.pdbx_seq_one_letter_code
_entity_poly.pdbx_strand_id
1 'polypeptide(L)'
;MKFLITKDLAHSQLLAYLMAGVLIAIFLYLCLDVVLHSYVIGTDMTEIHTTLFGNEETFEEPILIDSLLLQVHIDLFMTIFVLVILAAIYIRLHNATVSMKWILHTLFILGLAAPLLLLGAYFWAEAFVLVWAGSFLLWHLLAFWVCLSIFPRLKFR
;
A
#
# COMPACT_ATOMS: atom_id res chain seq x y z
N MET A 1 -44.71 5.40 8.02
CA MET A 1 -43.61 6.14 8.69
C MET A 1 -42.65 6.60 7.61
N LYS A 2 -42.66 7.91 7.30
CA LYS A 2 -41.96 8.52 6.16
C LYS A 2 -40.90 9.52 6.65
N PHE A 3 -40.21 9.15 7.72
CA PHE A 3 -39.12 9.89 8.35
C PHE A 3 -38.02 8.86 8.61
N LEU A 4 -36.75 9.24 8.41
CA LEU A 4 -35.55 8.40 8.28
C LEU A 4 -35.05 8.17 6.84
N ILE A 5 -35.48 8.97 5.88
CA ILE A 5 -34.58 9.34 4.77
C ILE A 5 -33.90 10.63 5.21
N THR A 6 -32.91 10.52 6.10
CA THR A 6 -31.89 11.57 6.24
C THR A 6 -31.01 11.52 4.99
N LYS A 7 -31.60 11.95 3.86
CA LYS A 7 -30.85 12.45 2.70
C LYS A 7 -29.96 13.65 3.10
N ASP A 8 -30.16 14.19 4.29
CA ASP A 8 -29.44 15.30 4.92
C ASP A 8 -28.16 14.95 5.68
N LEU A 9 -27.64 13.71 5.57
CA LEU A 9 -26.18 13.56 5.60
C LEU A 9 -25.56 13.95 4.24
N ALA A 10 -26.22 14.87 3.54
CA ALA A 10 -25.73 15.58 2.39
C ALA A 10 -24.40 16.23 2.76
N HIS A 11 -23.32 15.75 2.16
CA HIS A 11 -22.08 16.50 1.95
C HIS A 11 -21.75 17.54 3.03
N SER A 12 -21.49 17.11 4.27
CA SER A 12 -20.86 18.06 5.20
C SER A 12 -19.48 18.37 4.63
N GLN A 13 -19.20 19.64 4.33
CA GLN A 13 -17.88 20.08 3.89
C GLN A 13 -16.79 19.57 4.84
N LEU A 14 -17.11 19.47 6.13
CA LEU A 14 -16.28 18.85 7.16
C LEU A 14 -15.86 17.41 6.81
N LEU A 15 -16.79 16.57 6.35
CA LEU A 15 -16.48 15.19 5.94
C LEU A 15 -15.61 15.16 4.68
N ALA A 16 -15.81 16.08 3.74
CA ALA A 16 -14.95 16.21 2.56
C ALA A 16 -13.52 16.62 2.96
N TYR A 17 -13.37 17.59 3.87
CA TYR A 17 -12.07 17.97 4.43
C TYR A 17 -11.41 16.85 5.22
N LEU A 18 -12.17 16.10 6.03
CA LEU A 18 -11.66 14.94 6.75
C LEU A 18 -11.15 13.87 5.77
N MET A 19 -11.94 13.52 4.75
CA MET A 19 -11.53 12.56 3.71
C MET A 19 -10.29 13.06 2.96
N ALA A 20 -10.22 14.34 2.62
CA ALA A 20 -9.04 14.93 1.98
C ALA A 20 -7.79 14.83 2.89
N GLY A 21 -7.92 15.15 4.17
CA GLY A 21 -6.82 15.03 5.14
C GLY A 21 -6.32 13.60 5.28
N VAL A 22 -7.24 12.62 5.34
CA VAL A 22 -6.89 11.19 5.37
C VAL A 22 -6.18 10.76 4.08
N LEU A 23 -6.64 11.21 2.91
CA LEU A 23 -5.97 10.90 1.63
C LEU A 23 -4.57 11.51 1.55
N ILE A 24 -4.37 12.73 2.05
CA ILE A 24 -3.04 13.35 2.14
C ILE A 24 -2.13 12.53 3.06
N ALA A 25 -2.63 12.08 4.21
CA ALA A 25 -1.86 11.23 5.12
C ALA A 25 -1.49 9.88 4.47
N ILE A 26 -2.41 9.26 3.73
CA ILE A 26 -2.14 8.03 2.98
C ILE A 26 -1.11 8.27 1.88
N PHE A 27 -1.22 9.39 1.15
CA PHE A 27 -0.26 9.75 0.10
C PHE A 27 1.14 9.92 0.69
N LEU A 28 1.25 10.62 1.82
CA LEU A 28 2.52 10.79 2.53
C LEU A 28 3.07 9.44 3.01
N TYR A 29 2.21 8.58 3.58
CA TYR A 29 2.60 7.23 3.98
C TYR A 29 3.16 6.44 2.79
N LEU A 30 2.48 6.40 1.64
CA LEU A 30 2.94 5.65 0.47
C LEU A 30 4.31 6.17 -0.03
N CYS A 31 4.56 7.48 0.04
CA CYS A 31 5.88 8.02 -0.30
C CYS A 31 6.96 7.59 0.71
N LEU A 32 6.66 7.69 2.00
CA LEU A 32 7.60 7.35 3.05
C LEU A 32 7.87 5.84 3.13
N ASP A 33 6.90 5.01 2.77
CA ASP A 33 7.04 3.55 2.72
C ASP A 33 8.07 3.13 1.66
N VAL A 34 8.03 3.75 0.47
CA VAL A 34 9.04 3.56 -0.58
C VAL A 34 10.42 4.01 -0.09
N VAL A 35 10.51 5.17 0.57
CA VAL A 35 11.78 5.67 1.12
C VAL A 35 12.32 4.73 2.20
N LEU A 36 11.46 4.22 3.08
CA LEU A 36 11.86 3.29 4.12
C LEU A 36 12.42 1.99 3.52
N HIS A 37 11.75 1.41 2.53
CA HIS A 37 12.22 0.20 1.86
C HIS A 37 13.52 0.43 1.09
N SER A 38 13.67 1.59 0.46
CA SER A 38 14.93 1.97 -0.19
C SER A 38 16.10 2.08 0.77
N TYR A 39 15.83 2.47 2.02
CA TYR A 39 16.85 2.63 3.07
C TYR A 39 17.15 1.32 3.80
N VAL A 40 16.13 0.50 4.07
CA VAL A 40 16.26 -0.74 4.86
C VAL A 40 16.70 -1.93 4.02
N ILE A 41 16.20 -2.05 2.77
CA ILE A 41 16.46 -3.21 1.91
C ILE A 41 17.40 -2.84 0.75
N GLY A 42 17.24 -1.65 0.19
CA GLY A 42 18.06 -1.16 -0.92
C GLY A 42 17.23 -0.73 -2.13
N THR A 43 17.91 -0.12 -3.10
CA THR A 43 17.30 0.44 -4.32
C THR A 43 17.57 -0.36 -5.57
N ASP A 44 18.73 -1.03 -5.63
CA ASP A 44 19.12 -1.88 -6.75
C ASP A 44 19.13 -3.37 -6.35
N MET A 45 19.15 -4.25 -7.34
CA MET A 45 19.12 -5.70 -7.06
C MET A 45 20.35 -6.19 -6.31
N THR A 46 21.49 -5.50 -6.45
CA THR A 46 22.73 -5.88 -5.77
C THR A 46 22.66 -5.54 -4.27
N GLU A 47 22.21 -4.35 -3.90
CA GLU A 47 21.94 -3.94 -2.52
C GLU A 47 20.86 -4.83 -1.89
N ILE A 48 19.77 -5.11 -2.61
CA ILE A 48 18.69 -5.97 -2.10
C ILE A 48 19.21 -7.38 -1.83
N HIS A 49 19.97 -7.95 -2.77
CA HIS A 49 20.56 -9.28 -2.61
C HIS A 49 21.53 -9.31 -1.42
N THR A 50 22.42 -8.32 -1.35
CA THR A 50 23.43 -8.24 -0.30
C THR A 50 22.79 -8.04 1.08
N THR A 51 21.72 -7.25 1.16
CA THR A 51 20.98 -7.03 2.40
C THR A 51 20.21 -8.28 2.84
N LEU A 52 19.54 -8.97 1.91
CA LEU A 52 18.73 -10.15 2.25
C LEU A 52 19.57 -11.40 2.53
N PHE A 53 20.64 -11.62 1.78
CA PHE A 53 21.40 -12.87 1.80
C PHE A 53 22.84 -12.71 2.31
N GLY A 54 23.31 -11.48 2.50
CA GLY A 54 24.70 -11.21 2.85
C GLY A 54 25.64 -11.32 1.65
N ASN A 55 26.92 -11.04 1.90
CA ASN A 55 28.00 -11.26 0.95
C ASN A 55 29.26 -11.71 1.69
N GLU A 56 29.69 -12.95 1.44
CA GLU A 56 30.86 -13.53 2.09
C GLU A 56 32.18 -12.87 1.65
N GLU A 57 32.25 -12.32 0.43
CA GLU A 57 33.46 -11.67 -0.09
C GLU A 57 33.70 -10.30 0.56
N THR A 58 32.62 -9.61 0.92
CA THR A 58 32.67 -8.29 1.58
C THR A 58 32.41 -8.36 3.08
N PHE A 59 32.22 -9.56 3.64
CA PHE A 59 31.89 -9.82 5.06
C PHE A 59 30.61 -9.11 5.52
N GLU A 60 29.62 -9.01 4.62
CA GLU A 60 28.31 -8.44 4.92
C GLU A 60 27.37 -9.54 5.40
N GLU A 61 26.82 -9.38 6.59
CA GLU A 61 25.87 -10.34 7.16
C GLU A 61 24.46 -10.12 6.59
N PRO A 62 23.68 -11.20 6.36
CA PRO A 62 22.29 -11.06 5.97
C PRO A 62 21.48 -10.36 7.05
N ILE A 63 20.38 -9.73 6.63
CA ILE A 63 19.41 -9.14 7.55
C ILE A 63 18.96 -10.16 8.60
N LEU A 64 18.91 -9.71 9.86
CA LEU A 64 18.41 -10.54 10.95
C LEU A 64 16.94 -10.90 10.71
N ILE A 65 16.61 -12.17 10.94
CA ILE A 65 15.23 -12.69 10.79
C ILE A 65 14.24 -11.87 11.62
N ASP A 66 14.62 -11.48 12.84
CA ASP A 66 13.76 -10.68 13.72
C ASP A 66 13.44 -9.30 13.12
N SER A 67 14.42 -8.65 12.51
CA SER A 67 14.25 -7.37 11.82
C SER A 67 13.38 -7.52 10.58
N LEU A 68 13.58 -8.57 9.78
CA LEU A 68 12.78 -8.86 8.61
C LEU A 68 11.31 -9.16 8.98
N LEU A 69 11.07 -9.99 9.98
CA LEU A 69 9.72 -10.33 10.44
C LEU A 69 9.00 -9.10 11.01
N LEU A 70 9.70 -8.25 11.74
CA LEU A 70 9.13 -7.00 12.25
C LEU A 70 8.75 -6.05 11.10
N GLN A 71 9.62 -5.91 10.10
CA GLN A 71 9.35 -5.11 8.90
C GLN A 71 8.10 -5.63 8.18
N VAL A 72 8.07 -6.92 7.83
CA VAL A 72 6.93 -7.56 7.16
C VAL A 72 5.64 -7.42 7.97
N HIS A 73 5.71 -7.50 9.30
CA HIS A 73 4.56 -7.29 10.17
C HIS A 73 4.02 -5.86 10.10
N ILE A 74 4.89 -4.85 10.19
CA ILE A 74 4.53 -3.43 10.08
C ILE A 74 3.93 -3.16 8.70
N ASP A 75 4.57 -3.65 7.64
CA ASP A 75 4.13 -3.44 6.25
C ASP A 75 2.75 -4.05 6.02
N LEU A 76 2.52 -5.28 6.49
CA LEU A 76 1.23 -5.95 6.35
C LEU A 76 0.14 -5.20 7.12
N PHE A 77 0.43 -4.75 8.34
CA PHE A 77 -0.52 -3.97 9.14
C PHE A 77 -0.88 -2.64 8.45
N MET A 78 0.12 -1.84 8.07
CA MET A 78 -0.11 -0.54 7.44
C MET A 78 -0.78 -0.66 6.07
N THR A 79 -0.39 -1.67 5.28
CA THR A 79 -1.02 -1.96 4.00
C THR A 79 -2.49 -2.30 4.15
N ILE A 80 -2.87 -3.14 5.12
CA ILE A 80 -4.29 -3.45 5.40
C ILE A 80 -5.06 -2.18 5.78
N PHE A 81 -4.48 -1.31 6.62
CA PHE A 81 -5.12 -0.05 6.99
C PHE A 81 -5.38 0.84 5.78
N VAL A 82 -4.37 1.03 4.93
CA VAL A 82 -4.50 1.82 3.70
C VAL A 82 -5.51 1.20 2.75
N LEU A 83 -5.46 -0.12 2.55
CA LEU A 83 -6.38 -0.87 1.71
C LEU A 83 -7.83 -0.66 2.13
N VAL A 84 -8.12 -0.83 3.42
CA VAL A 84 -9.48 -0.71 3.96
C VAL A 84 -9.99 0.73 3.83
N ILE A 85 -9.16 1.72 4.17
CA ILE A 85 -9.55 3.13 4.11
C ILE A 85 -9.75 3.57 2.66
N LEU A 86 -8.80 3.28 1.76
CA LEU A 86 -8.91 3.62 0.35
C LEU A 86 -10.12 2.93 -0.27
N ALA A 87 -10.35 1.64 -0.01
CA ALA A 87 -11.50 0.93 -0.53
C ALA A 87 -12.82 1.53 -0.02
N ALA A 88 -12.92 1.84 1.27
CA ALA A 88 -14.13 2.44 1.85
C ALA A 88 -14.45 3.81 1.20
N ILE A 89 -13.44 4.67 1.01
CA ILE A 89 -13.62 5.98 0.38
C ILE A 89 -13.91 5.82 -1.11
N TYR A 90 -13.19 4.94 -1.81
CA TYR A 90 -13.34 4.71 -3.25
C TYR A 90 -14.72 4.17 -3.60
N ILE A 91 -15.19 3.14 -2.90
CA ILE A 91 -16.54 2.56 -3.07
C ILE A 91 -17.62 3.62 -2.82
N ARG A 92 -17.41 4.51 -1.84
CA ARG A 92 -18.38 5.55 -1.51
C ARG A 92 -18.52 6.62 -2.60
N LEU A 93 -17.43 6.97 -3.28
CA LEU A 93 -17.39 8.09 -4.23
C LEU A 93 -17.48 7.64 -5.69
N HIS A 94 -17.33 6.35 -5.97
CA HIS A 94 -17.43 5.77 -7.30
C HIS A 94 -18.69 4.92 -7.45
N ASN A 95 -19.25 4.91 -8.67
CA ASN A 95 -20.37 4.04 -9.00
C ASN A 95 -19.89 2.58 -9.00
N ALA A 96 -20.74 1.68 -8.53
CA ALA A 96 -20.50 0.24 -8.50
C ALA A 96 -20.44 -0.36 -9.91
N THR A 97 -19.31 -0.13 -10.59
CA THR A 97 -19.00 -0.65 -11.92
C THR A 97 -18.11 -1.88 -11.81
N VAL A 98 -18.08 -2.70 -12.87
CA VAL A 98 -17.20 -3.88 -12.95
C VAL A 98 -15.72 -3.45 -12.84
N SER A 99 -15.35 -2.33 -13.46
CA SER A 99 -14.00 -1.76 -13.39
C SER A 99 -13.59 -1.42 -11.95
N MET A 100 -14.47 -0.79 -11.16
CA MET A 100 -14.22 -0.49 -9.74
C MET A 100 -13.87 -1.75 -8.94
N LYS A 101 -14.58 -2.86 -9.18
CA LYS A 101 -14.31 -4.13 -8.49
C LYS A 101 -12.93 -4.66 -8.83
N TRP A 102 -12.55 -4.68 -10.12
CA TRP A 102 -11.24 -5.15 -10.55
C TRP A 102 -10.10 -4.31 -9.98
N ILE A 103 -10.24 -2.98 -9.97
CA ILE A 103 -9.25 -2.07 -9.38
C ILE A 103 -9.02 -2.44 -7.92
N LEU A 104 -10.09 -2.57 -7.13
CA LEU A 104 -9.97 -2.88 -5.70
C LEU A 104 -9.40 -4.27 -5.45
N HIS A 105 -9.82 -5.30 -6.18
CA HIS A 105 -9.25 -6.64 -5.98
C HIS A 105 -7.77 -6.69 -6.35
N THR A 106 -7.39 -6.04 -7.46
CA THR A 106 -5.99 -5.94 -7.88
C THR A 106 -5.16 -5.21 -6.84
N LEU A 107 -5.69 -4.11 -6.29
CA LEU A 107 -5.11 -3.35 -5.19
C LEU A 107 -4.88 -4.28 -3.98
N PHE A 108 -5.91 -4.97 -3.49
CA PHE A 108 -5.78 -5.91 -2.37
C PHE A 108 -4.76 -7.03 -2.62
N ILE A 109 -4.81 -7.67 -3.79
CA ILE A 109 -3.92 -8.78 -4.12
C ILE A 109 -2.46 -8.31 -4.15
N LEU A 110 -2.17 -7.20 -4.84
CA LEU A 110 -0.80 -6.69 -4.93
C LEU A 110 -0.27 -6.21 -3.57
N GLY A 111 -1.10 -5.48 -2.81
CA GLY A 111 -0.71 -4.96 -1.50
C GLY A 111 -0.42 -6.05 -0.48
N LEU A 112 -1.24 -7.10 -0.43
CA LEU A 112 -1.00 -8.22 0.49
C LEU A 112 0.07 -9.18 -0.01
N ALA A 113 0.25 -9.31 -1.33
CA ALA A 113 1.28 -10.17 -1.89
C ALA A 113 2.68 -9.63 -1.63
N ALA A 114 2.92 -8.32 -1.71
CA ALA A 114 4.25 -7.74 -1.55
C ALA A 114 4.97 -8.17 -0.24
N PRO A 115 4.45 -7.93 0.97
CA PRO A 115 5.13 -8.34 2.21
C PRO A 115 5.31 -9.87 2.31
N LEU A 116 4.38 -10.66 1.76
CA LEU A 116 4.51 -12.11 1.72
C LEU A 116 5.58 -12.60 0.75
N LEU A 117 5.75 -11.93 -0.39
CA LEU A 117 6.78 -12.23 -1.38
C LEU A 117 8.17 -11.86 -0.85
N LEU A 118 8.29 -10.80 -0.05
CA LEU A 118 9.55 -10.47 0.64
C LEU A 118 9.97 -11.58 1.60
N LEU A 119 9.03 -12.09 2.40
CA LEU A 119 9.26 -13.26 3.25
C LEU A 119 9.60 -14.50 2.40
N GLY A 120 8.92 -14.67 1.26
CA GLY A 120 9.17 -15.70 0.26
C GLY A 120 10.61 -15.69 -0.25
N ALA A 121 11.14 -14.49 -0.52
CA ALA A 121 12.50 -14.28 -0.99
C ALA A 121 13.55 -14.75 0.01
N TYR A 122 13.37 -14.43 1.29
CA TYR A 122 14.31 -14.80 2.33
C TYR A 122 14.34 -16.31 2.59
N PHE A 123 13.17 -16.97 2.62
CA PHE A 123 13.10 -18.39 3.05
C PHE A 123 13.15 -19.43 1.94
N TRP A 124 12.78 -19.09 0.70
CA TRP A 124 12.63 -20.10 -0.37
C TRP A 124 13.54 -19.89 -1.56
N ALA A 125 13.49 -18.73 -2.21
CA ALA A 125 14.28 -18.50 -3.42
C ALA A 125 14.46 -17.02 -3.74
N GLU A 126 15.66 -16.68 -4.24
CA GLU A 126 16.01 -15.35 -4.74
C GLU A 126 15.06 -14.85 -5.85
N ALA A 127 14.48 -15.75 -6.65
CA ALA A 127 13.51 -15.39 -7.69
C ALA A 127 12.32 -14.58 -7.15
N PHE A 128 11.95 -14.77 -5.88
CA PHE A 128 10.89 -13.99 -5.24
C PHE A 128 11.28 -12.52 -5.01
N VAL A 129 12.56 -12.15 -5.02
CA VAL A 129 13.02 -10.75 -4.93
C VAL A 129 12.48 -9.93 -6.09
N LEU A 130 12.58 -10.46 -7.32
CA LEU A 130 12.09 -9.77 -8.52
C LEU A 130 10.57 -9.63 -8.50
N VAL A 131 9.88 -10.69 -8.09
CA VAL A 131 8.40 -10.68 -7.99
C VAL A 131 7.95 -9.73 -6.88
N TRP A 132 8.66 -9.71 -5.75
CA TRP A 132 8.46 -8.76 -4.66
C TRP A 132 8.61 -7.33 -5.15
N ALA A 133 9.75 -6.97 -5.73
CA ALA A 133 10.02 -5.60 -6.20
C ALA A 133 8.98 -5.14 -7.23
N GLY A 134 8.61 -6.01 -8.17
CA GLY A 134 7.55 -5.74 -9.13
C GLY A 134 6.18 -5.53 -8.46
N SER A 135 5.78 -6.42 -7.55
CA SER A 135 4.51 -6.32 -6.83
C SER A 135 4.45 -5.08 -5.92
N PHE A 136 5.56 -4.76 -5.24
CA PHE A 136 5.70 -3.60 -4.36
C PHE A 136 5.52 -2.31 -5.14
N LEU A 137 6.20 -2.17 -6.29
CA LEU A 137 6.07 -0.99 -7.14
C LEU A 137 4.67 -0.87 -7.75
N LEU A 138 4.12 -1.96 -8.29
CA LEU A 138 2.79 -1.97 -8.90
C LEU A 138 1.69 -1.64 -7.89
N TRP A 139 1.78 -2.19 -6.68
CA TRP A 139 0.90 -1.86 -5.56
C TRP A 139 0.93 -0.35 -5.25
N HIS A 140 2.13 0.21 -5.07
CA HIS A 140 2.30 1.63 -4.76
C HIS A 140 1.73 2.52 -5.86
N LEU A 141 2.08 2.27 -7.12
CA LEU A 141 1.59 3.05 -8.26
C LEU A 141 0.06 3.01 -8.36
N LEU A 142 -0.54 1.84 -8.15
CA LEU A 142 -1.99 1.68 -8.17
C LEU A 142 -2.66 2.39 -6.99
N ALA A 143 -2.09 2.28 -5.79
CA ALA A 143 -2.58 2.98 -4.59
C ALA A 143 -2.50 4.50 -4.75
N PHE A 144 -1.40 5.02 -5.29
CA PHE A 144 -1.26 6.43 -5.65
C PHE A 144 -2.31 6.88 -6.66
N TRP A 145 -2.50 6.10 -7.73
CA TRP A 145 -3.50 6.42 -8.74
C TRP A 145 -4.91 6.43 -8.16
N VAL A 146 -5.27 5.44 -7.34
CA VAL A 146 -6.57 5.40 -6.65
C VAL A 146 -6.73 6.61 -5.73
N CYS A 147 -5.73 6.94 -4.92
CA CYS A 147 -5.73 8.11 -4.05
C CYS A 147 -5.98 9.40 -4.85
N LEU A 148 -5.22 9.63 -5.93
CA LEU A 148 -5.38 10.79 -6.81
C LEU A 148 -6.75 10.85 -7.50
N SER A 149 -7.30 9.70 -7.91
CA SER A 149 -8.61 9.64 -8.57
C SER A 149 -9.77 10.04 -7.66
N ILE A 150 -9.59 9.95 -6.34
CA ILE A 150 -10.59 10.33 -5.35
C ILE A 150 -10.67 11.86 -5.18
N PHE A 151 -9.53 12.57 -5.20
CA PHE A 151 -9.48 14.03 -5.00
C PHE A 151 -10.48 14.83 -5.85
N PRO A 152 -10.57 14.66 -7.19
CA PRO A 152 -11.52 15.43 -8.01
C PRO A 152 -12.99 15.11 -7.71
N ARG A 153 -13.27 13.99 -7.02
CA ARG A 153 -14.63 13.57 -6.63
C ARG A 153 -15.06 14.15 -5.30
N LEU A 154 -14.12 14.63 -4.48
CA LEU A 154 -14.40 15.38 -3.27
C LEU A 154 -14.94 16.76 -3.66
N LYS A 155 -16.25 16.83 -3.91
CA LYS A 155 -16.94 18.11 -4.13
C LYS A 155 -16.93 18.89 -2.81
N PHE A 156 -16.02 19.84 -2.68
CA PHE A 156 -15.94 20.78 -1.54
C PHE A 156 -17.06 21.84 -1.54
N ARG A 157 -18.22 21.53 -2.14
CA ARG A 157 -19.37 22.45 -2.21
C ARG A 157 -20.21 22.34 -0.96
#